data_AF-H0X926-F1
#
_entry.id   AF-H0X926-F1
#
_cell.length_a   1.000
_cell.length_b   1.000
_cell.length_c   1.000
_cell.angle_alpha   90.00
_cell.angle_beta   90.00
_cell.angle_gamma   90.00
#
_symmetry.space_group_name_H-M   'P 1'
#
loop_
_entity.id
_entity.type
_entity.pdbx_description
1 polymer ?
#
loop_
_entity_poly.entity_id
_entity_poly.type
_entity_poly.pdbx_seq_one_letter_code
_entity_poly.pdbx_strand_id
1 'polypeptide(L)'
;MAQKPLRVLACGDVEGKFDVLFNRVQAIQKKSGNFDLLLCVGNFFGSTSDSEWEEYKTGVKKVAPIQTYVLGANNQETVKYFQDADGCELAENITYLDLGRKGIFTGSSGLQIVYLSGTESLHEPVPGYSFSLKDVSFLRTMLCSTPQFKGVDILLTSPWPKYVGNFGNSSGDVDTKKCGSSLISTLVAGLKPRYHFAALEKSYYERLPYRNHIVLQENAQHATRFIALANVGNSEKKKKYLYAFSIVPMKLMDVAELVKQPPDVTENPYRRSGQEASVGKQIPALEEESACQFFFDLNEKQGRKRPSTGRDSKSPHPKQPRKPPQPPGPCWFCLASPEVEKHLVVNVGTHCYLALAKGGLSNDHVLILPIGHYQSVVELSAEVVEEVEKYKATLRRFFKSRGKRCVLFERNYKSHHLQLQVIPVPLACCTTEDIKDAFITQAQEQQIELLEIPEHSDIKQVKPEGGRMLIYLETEIGVRVFHLEKKRTFLCSFCREVLASEAILNIPDKADWRQCQMSKEDEETLARCFRKDFEPFDFTLDD
;
A
#
# COMPACT_ATOMS: atom_id res chain seq x y z
N MET A 1 22.02 13.86 2.58
CA MET A 1 21.66 14.30 3.95
C MET A 1 21.05 13.07 4.59
N ALA A 2 21.56 12.61 5.73
CA ALA A 2 20.98 11.47 6.43
C ALA A 2 19.49 11.77 6.67
N GLN A 3 18.60 10.97 6.08
CA GLN A 3 17.17 11.19 6.22
C GLN A 3 16.75 10.95 7.67
N LYS A 4 15.86 11.82 8.17
CA LYS A 4 15.43 11.80 9.57
C LYS A 4 14.65 10.51 9.83
N PRO A 5 14.99 9.74 10.88
CA PRO A 5 14.24 8.54 11.22
C PRO A 5 12.83 8.90 11.66
N LEU A 6 11.85 8.09 11.24
CA LEU A 6 10.46 8.21 11.67
C LEU A 6 10.34 7.79 13.12
N ARG A 7 9.57 8.52 13.90
CA ARG A 7 9.30 8.25 15.30
C ARG A 7 7.90 7.68 15.43
N VAL A 8 7.83 6.41 15.80
CA VAL A 8 6.59 5.64 15.83
C VAL A 8 6.27 5.25 17.27
N LEU A 9 5.00 5.36 17.63
CA LEU A 9 4.44 4.75 18.83
C LEU A 9 3.66 3.50 18.45
N ALA A 10 3.82 2.42 19.19
CA ALA A 10 2.98 1.23 19.11
C ALA A 10 2.22 1.05 20.43
N CYS A 11 0.93 0.74 20.35
CA CYS A 11 0.04 0.50 21.49
C CYS A 11 -0.61 -0.88 21.40
N GLY A 12 -0.70 -1.56 22.54
CA GLY A 12 -1.45 -2.82 22.68
C GLY A 12 -2.96 -2.60 22.74
N ASP A 13 -3.65 -3.41 23.54
CA ASP A 13 -5.12 -3.36 23.66
C ASP A 13 -5.59 -2.07 24.35
N VAL A 14 -6.38 -1.26 23.67
CA VAL A 14 -6.96 -0.02 24.21
C VAL A 14 -8.23 -0.30 25.02
N GLU A 15 -9.03 -1.27 24.59
CA GLU A 15 -10.26 -1.71 25.27
C GLU A 15 -11.22 -0.55 25.61
N GLY A 16 -11.36 0.45 24.71
CA GLY A 16 -12.23 1.60 24.90
C GLY A 16 -11.67 2.74 25.77
N LYS A 17 -10.47 2.61 26.33
CA LYS A 17 -9.84 3.60 27.23
C LYS A 17 -9.09 4.69 26.46
N PHE A 18 -9.80 5.43 25.61
CA PHE A 18 -9.20 6.40 24.68
C PHE A 18 -8.53 7.57 25.40
N ASP A 19 -9.19 8.13 26.42
CA ASP A 19 -8.63 9.26 27.17
C ASP A 19 -7.32 8.90 27.86
N VAL A 20 -7.23 7.71 28.45
CA VAL A 20 -6.01 7.23 29.12
C VAL A 20 -4.87 7.09 28.12
N LEU A 21 -5.16 6.56 26.92
CA LEU A 21 -4.19 6.44 25.85
C LEU A 21 -3.71 7.80 25.36
N PHE A 22 -4.63 8.67 24.93
CA PHE A 22 -4.27 9.93 24.28
C PHE A 22 -3.66 10.94 25.25
N ASN A 23 -4.10 11.00 26.50
CA ASN A 23 -3.43 11.80 27.54
C ASN A 23 -1.98 11.33 27.76
N ARG A 24 -1.75 10.01 27.75
CA ARG A 24 -0.41 9.46 27.86
C ARG A 24 0.45 9.80 26.63
N VAL A 25 -0.11 9.70 25.44
CA VAL A 25 0.58 10.06 24.18
C VAL A 25 0.97 11.54 24.18
N GLN A 26 0.06 12.44 24.56
CA GLN A 26 0.38 13.87 24.69
C GLN A 26 1.50 14.11 25.72
N ALA A 27 1.45 13.43 26.87
CA ALA A 27 2.51 13.54 27.88
C ALA A 27 3.87 13.05 27.35
N ILE A 28 3.88 12.01 26.51
CA ILE A 28 5.10 11.50 25.86
C ILE A 28 5.61 12.48 24.81
N GLN A 29 4.73 13.04 23.97
CA GLN A 29 5.13 14.05 22.99
C GLN A 29 5.71 15.30 23.64
N LYS A 30 5.12 15.77 24.75
CA LYS A 30 5.65 16.91 25.53
C LYS A 30 7.05 16.64 26.10
N LYS A 31 7.35 15.39 26.49
CA LYS A 31 8.65 15.02 27.10
C LYS A 31 9.73 14.67 26.10
N SER A 32 9.36 13.91 25.08
CA SER A 32 10.29 13.28 24.15
C SER A 32 10.27 13.93 22.76
N GLY A 33 9.41 14.92 22.53
CA GLY A 33 9.19 15.57 21.23
C GLY A 33 8.15 14.84 20.37
N ASN A 34 7.83 15.43 19.22
CA ASN A 34 6.77 14.93 18.34
C ASN A 34 7.07 13.54 17.78
N PHE A 35 6.01 12.74 17.66
CA PHE A 35 5.99 11.44 16.99
C PHE A 35 5.17 11.57 15.71
N ASP A 36 5.49 10.76 14.70
CA ASP A 36 4.88 10.86 13.37
C ASP A 36 3.58 10.05 13.28
N LEU A 37 3.52 8.88 13.93
CA LEU A 37 2.33 8.02 13.91
C LEU A 37 2.21 7.12 15.16
N LEU A 38 0.97 6.71 15.47
CA LEU A 38 0.60 5.76 16.52
C LEU A 38 -0.04 4.51 15.88
N LEU A 39 0.44 3.32 16.21
CA LEU A 39 -0.07 2.03 15.72
C LEU A 39 -0.74 1.26 16.87
N CYS A 40 -2.06 1.08 16.81
CA CYS A 40 -2.82 0.29 17.77
C CYS A 40 -3.00 -1.13 17.23
N VAL A 41 -2.33 -2.11 17.86
CA VAL A 41 -2.23 -3.49 17.37
C VAL A 41 -3.15 -4.49 18.07
N GLY A 42 -3.92 -4.04 19.07
CA GLY A 42 -4.84 -4.89 19.83
C GLY A 42 -6.30 -4.48 19.68
N ASN A 43 -7.12 -4.88 20.65
CA ASN A 43 -8.51 -4.43 20.73
C ASN A 43 -8.59 -2.93 20.97
N PHE A 44 -9.05 -2.18 19.97
CA PHE A 44 -9.23 -0.74 20.11
C PHE A 44 -10.49 -0.37 20.89
N PHE A 45 -11.62 -0.98 20.52
CA PHE A 45 -12.92 -0.78 21.16
C PHE A 45 -13.15 -1.76 22.32
N GLY A 46 -13.95 -1.35 23.31
CA GLY A 46 -14.43 -2.20 24.39
C GLY A 46 -15.67 -3.02 24.00
N SER A 47 -16.11 -3.91 24.89
CA SER A 47 -17.35 -4.68 24.76
C SER A 47 -18.61 -3.86 25.12
N THR A 48 -18.44 -2.76 25.85
CA THR A 48 -19.53 -1.86 26.28
C THR A 48 -19.71 -0.67 25.33
N SER A 49 -20.88 -0.03 25.38
CA SER A 49 -21.12 1.23 24.67
C SER A 49 -20.21 2.32 25.23
N ASP A 50 -19.15 2.66 24.51
CA ASP A 50 -18.15 3.63 24.94
C ASP A 50 -18.67 5.07 24.73
N SER A 51 -19.11 5.72 25.80
CA SER A 51 -19.49 7.15 25.77
C SER A 51 -18.31 8.04 25.35
N GLU A 52 -17.07 7.63 25.66
CA GLU A 52 -15.86 8.30 25.18
C GLU A 52 -15.77 8.28 23.65
N TRP A 53 -16.15 7.18 23.00
CA TRP A 53 -16.03 7.04 21.54
C TRP A 53 -16.86 8.07 20.78
N GLU A 54 -18.09 8.33 21.24
CA GLU A 54 -18.98 9.31 20.60
C GLU A 54 -18.42 10.74 20.66
N GLU A 55 -17.65 11.07 21.70
CA GLU A 55 -16.96 12.36 21.80
C GLU A 55 -15.82 12.50 20.77
N TYR A 56 -15.08 11.41 20.51
CA TYR A 56 -14.04 11.39 19.47
C TYR A 56 -14.65 11.36 18.06
N LYS A 57 -15.75 10.62 17.87
CA LYS A 57 -16.45 10.50 16.59
C LYS A 57 -17.08 11.82 16.13
N THR A 58 -17.65 12.59 17.06
CA THR A 58 -18.27 13.89 16.75
C THR A 58 -17.25 15.02 16.57
N GLY A 59 -16.01 14.86 17.05
CA GLY A 59 -14.93 15.83 16.88
C GLY A 59 -15.10 17.16 17.64
N VAL A 60 -16.23 17.37 18.32
CA VAL A 60 -16.57 18.67 18.94
C VAL A 60 -15.76 18.95 20.21
N LYS A 61 -15.23 17.91 20.90
CA LYS A 61 -14.52 18.07 22.18
C LYS A 61 -13.16 17.39 22.27
N LYS A 62 -12.93 16.29 21.54
CA LYS A 62 -11.72 15.48 21.65
C LYS A 62 -11.27 15.00 20.28
N VAL A 63 -10.00 15.25 19.97
CA VAL A 63 -9.33 14.84 18.73
C VAL A 63 -8.08 14.06 19.11
N ALA A 64 -7.75 13.01 18.35
CA ALA A 64 -6.53 12.27 18.60
C ALA A 64 -5.30 13.18 18.35
N PRO A 65 -4.31 13.19 19.26
CA PRO A 65 -3.17 14.12 19.22
C PRO A 65 -2.13 13.78 18.13
N ILE A 66 -2.30 12.66 17.44
CA ILE A 66 -1.40 12.13 16.43
C ILE A 66 -2.17 11.21 15.50
N GLN A 67 -1.72 11.09 14.25
CA GLN A 67 -2.27 10.11 13.31
C GLN A 67 -2.20 8.69 13.92
N THR A 68 -3.37 8.13 14.18
CA THR A 68 -3.54 6.87 14.89
C THR A 68 -4.11 5.84 13.93
N TYR A 69 -3.40 4.74 13.77
CA TYR A 69 -3.76 3.65 12.89
C TYR A 69 -4.23 2.45 13.72
N VAL A 70 -5.39 1.92 13.37
CA VAL A 70 -6.08 0.89 14.16
C VAL A 70 -6.29 -0.38 13.34
N LEU A 71 -6.04 -1.55 13.95
CA LEU A 71 -6.41 -2.86 13.41
C LEU A 71 -7.90 -3.17 13.64
N GLY A 72 -8.44 -4.10 12.85
CA GLY A 72 -9.87 -4.45 12.86
C GLY A 72 -10.33 -5.25 14.07
N ALA A 73 -11.61 -5.59 14.02
CA ALA A 73 -12.28 -6.32 15.08
C ALA A 73 -11.61 -7.67 15.32
N ASN A 74 -11.36 -7.99 16.58
CA ASN A 74 -10.91 -9.32 17.00
C ASN A 74 -12.05 -10.15 17.61
N ASN A 75 -13.18 -9.51 17.93
CA ASN A 75 -14.35 -10.10 18.58
C ASN A 75 -15.63 -9.70 17.85
N GLN A 76 -16.67 -10.53 17.91
CA GLN A 76 -17.97 -10.28 17.27
C GLN A 76 -18.63 -8.96 17.72
N GLU A 77 -18.46 -8.58 18.99
CA GLU A 77 -19.06 -7.37 19.58
C GLU A 77 -18.47 -6.08 19.02
N THR A 78 -17.19 -6.10 18.64
CA THR A 78 -16.50 -4.92 18.13
C THR A 78 -16.67 -4.73 16.63
N VAL A 79 -17.13 -5.77 15.91
CA VAL A 79 -17.42 -5.70 14.47
C VAL A 79 -18.33 -4.53 14.12
N LYS A 80 -19.33 -4.22 14.96
CA LYS A 80 -20.27 -3.12 14.74
C LYS A 80 -19.61 -1.75 14.56
N TYR A 81 -18.47 -1.51 15.22
CA TYR A 81 -17.73 -0.25 15.11
C TYR A 81 -16.99 -0.10 13.77
N PHE A 82 -16.85 -1.19 13.01
CA PHE A 82 -16.16 -1.23 11.73
C PHE A 82 -17.10 -1.52 10.55
N GLN A 83 -18.42 -1.66 10.77
CA GLN A 83 -19.40 -2.05 9.73
C GLN A 83 -19.62 -0.98 8.65
N ASP A 84 -19.45 0.30 9.00
CA ASP A 84 -19.62 1.45 8.10
C ASP A 84 -18.28 2.09 7.68
N ALA A 85 -17.15 1.48 8.05
CA ALA A 85 -15.82 2.03 7.84
C ALA A 85 -15.19 1.43 6.57
N ASP A 86 -15.71 1.82 5.40
CA ASP A 86 -15.07 1.54 4.10
C ASP A 86 -13.76 2.34 3.96
N GLY A 87 -12.72 1.94 4.71
CA GLY A 87 -11.37 2.54 4.65
C GLY A 87 -11.25 4.01 5.03
N CYS A 88 -12.28 4.53 5.67
CA CYS A 88 -12.34 5.92 6.09
C CYS A 88 -11.81 6.07 7.52
N GLU A 89 -11.22 7.23 7.74
CA GLU A 89 -11.01 7.83 9.06
C GLU A 89 -12.24 7.59 9.95
N LEU A 90 -12.06 6.86 11.07
CA LEU A 90 -13.13 6.53 12.02
C LEU A 90 -13.56 7.77 12.81
N ALA A 91 -12.60 8.66 13.04
CA ALA A 91 -12.70 9.93 13.74
C ALA A 91 -11.45 10.76 13.38
N GLU A 92 -11.47 12.08 13.58
CA GLU A 92 -10.34 12.95 13.24
C GLU A 92 -9.00 12.44 13.83
N ASN A 93 -8.01 12.22 12.95
CA ASN A 93 -6.70 11.61 13.21
C ASN A 93 -6.72 10.13 13.65
N ILE A 94 -7.83 9.40 13.47
CA ILE A 94 -7.96 7.96 13.75
C ILE A 94 -8.35 7.24 12.46
N THR A 95 -7.38 6.59 11.83
CA THR A 95 -7.58 5.84 10.59
C THR A 95 -7.66 4.34 10.85
N TYR A 96 -8.67 3.73 10.27
CA TYR A 96 -8.77 2.30 10.20
C TYR A 96 -7.86 1.74 9.10
N LEU A 97 -6.87 0.91 9.45
CA LEU A 97 -5.98 0.32 8.44
C LEU A 97 -6.66 -0.80 7.65
N ASP A 98 -7.68 -1.44 8.20
CA ASP A 98 -8.27 -2.65 7.66
C ASP A 98 -9.41 -2.30 6.66
N LEU A 99 -9.03 -1.97 5.43
CA LEU A 99 -9.88 -2.08 4.23
C LEU A 99 -10.17 -3.57 3.87
N GLY A 100 -10.35 -4.42 4.88
CA GLY A 100 -10.28 -5.88 4.82
C GLY A 100 -9.20 -6.45 5.76
N ARG A 101 -9.43 -7.68 6.24
CA ARG A 101 -8.70 -8.37 7.32
C ARG A 101 -7.17 -8.44 7.18
N LYS A 102 -6.65 -8.08 6.01
CA LYS A 102 -5.24 -8.11 5.64
C LYS A 102 -4.92 -6.97 4.69
N GLY A 103 -3.68 -6.49 4.71
CA GLY A 103 -3.22 -5.57 3.67
C GLY A 103 -1.82 -5.03 3.88
N ILE A 104 -1.46 -4.10 3.01
CA ILE A 104 -0.15 -3.44 2.97
C ILE A 104 -0.42 -1.93 2.93
N PHE A 105 0.08 -1.23 3.94
CA PHE A 105 0.09 0.21 4.00
C PHE A 105 1.50 0.73 3.71
N THR A 106 1.64 1.61 2.73
CA THR A 106 2.91 2.29 2.44
C THR A 106 2.73 3.76 2.71
N GLY A 107 3.41 4.26 3.74
CA GLY A 107 3.36 5.69 4.09
C GLY A 107 4.12 6.55 3.08
N SER A 108 3.86 7.86 3.09
CA SER A 108 4.58 8.86 2.28
C SER A 108 6.09 8.92 2.58
N SER A 109 6.52 8.39 3.71
CA SER A 109 7.93 8.23 4.05
C SER A 109 8.59 7.03 3.38
N GLY A 110 7.83 6.18 2.67
CA GLY A 110 8.29 4.90 2.13
C GLY A 110 8.29 3.75 3.14
N LEU A 111 7.81 3.99 4.36
CA LEU A 111 7.64 2.97 5.41
C LEU A 111 6.57 1.96 4.99
N GLN A 112 6.93 0.68 4.93
CA GLN A 112 6.01 -0.40 4.57
C GLN A 112 5.50 -1.14 5.81
N ILE A 113 4.20 -1.02 6.08
CA ILE A 113 3.51 -1.68 7.18
C ILE A 113 2.60 -2.75 6.60
N VAL A 114 2.83 -4.01 6.95
CA VAL A 114 1.92 -5.11 6.64
C VAL A 114 1.09 -5.40 7.87
N TYR A 115 -0.20 -5.65 7.70
CA TYR A 115 -1.08 -5.96 8.81
C TYR A 115 -1.95 -7.18 8.53
N LEU A 116 -2.21 -7.95 9.58
CA LEU A 116 -3.16 -9.04 9.61
C LEU A 116 -4.01 -8.90 10.87
N SER A 117 -5.28 -8.63 10.66
CA SER A 117 -6.27 -8.29 11.66
C SER A 117 -7.18 -9.48 11.96
N GLY A 118 -7.69 -9.56 13.19
CA GLY A 118 -8.58 -10.62 13.66
C GLY A 118 -7.88 -11.80 14.33
N THR A 119 -8.66 -12.83 14.63
CA THR A 119 -8.23 -14.10 15.27
C THR A 119 -8.14 -15.25 14.26
N GLU A 120 -7.34 -16.27 14.53
CA GLU A 120 -7.24 -17.44 13.65
C GLU A 120 -8.55 -18.25 13.67
N SER A 121 -9.16 -18.47 12.50
CA SER A 121 -10.29 -19.38 12.34
C SER A 121 -9.96 -20.51 11.37
N LEU A 122 -10.34 -21.73 11.77
CA LEU A 122 -10.24 -22.94 10.96
C LEU A 122 -11.58 -23.30 10.28
N HIS A 123 -12.65 -22.56 10.55
CA HIS A 123 -13.99 -22.82 10.05
C HIS A 123 -14.40 -21.84 8.93
N GLU A 124 -15.10 -22.36 7.93
CA GLU A 124 -15.72 -21.61 6.83
C GLU A 124 -17.24 -21.59 7.03
N PRO A 125 -17.94 -20.45 6.88
CA PRO A 125 -17.43 -19.14 6.43
C PRO A 125 -16.65 -18.41 7.52
N VAL A 126 -15.51 -17.82 7.14
CA VAL A 126 -14.63 -17.13 8.09
C VAL A 126 -15.28 -15.81 8.57
N PRO A 127 -15.52 -15.63 9.89
CA PRO A 127 -16.14 -14.43 10.44
C PRO A 127 -15.38 -13.14 10.11
N GLY A 128 -16.08 -11.99 10.13
CA GLY A 128 -15.48 -10.68 9.83
C GLY A 128 -14.36 -10.23 10.77
N TYR A 129 -14.20 -10.90 11.92
CA TYR A 129 -13.16 -10.67 12.93
C TYR A 129 -12.07 -11.76 12.96
N SER A 130 -12.02 -12.62 11.94
CA SER A 130 -11.07 -13.74 11.89
C SER A 130 -10.36 -13.86 10.54
N PHE A 131 -9.12 -14.34 10.55
CA PHE A 131 -8.33 -14.62 9.36
C PHE A 131 -8.12 -16.12 9.14
N SER A 132 -7.82 -16.49 7.90
CA SER A 132 -7.67 -17.88 7.43
C SER A 132 -6.34 -18.13 6.73
N LEU A 133 -6.06 -19.38 6.39
CA LEU A 133 -4.88 -19.77 5.61
C LEU A 133 -4.82 -19.09 4.22
N LYS A 134 -5.98 -18.81 3.60
CA LYS A 134 -6.07 -18.11 2.31
C LYS A 134 -5.53 -16.69 2.43
N ASP A 135 -5.83 -16.02 3.54
CA ASP A 135 -5.40 -14.65 3.83
C ASP A 135 -3.87 -14.55 3.97
N VAL A 136 -3.29 -15.48 4.75
CA VAL A 136 -1.85 -15.59 4.95
C VAL A 136 -1.13 -15.96 3.65
N SER A 137 -1.67 -16.92 2.90
CA SER A 137 -1.08 -17.35 1.62
C SER A 137 -1.09 -16.21 0.61
N PHE A 138 -2.17 -15.42 0.56
CA PHE A 138 -2.27 -14.25 -0.31
C PHE A 138 -1.19 -13.20 0.00
N LEU A 139 -1.03 -12.81 1.28
CA LEU A 139 0.00 -11.83 1.67
C LEU A 139 1.40 -12.33 1.32
N ARG A 140 1.67 -13.62 1.57
CA ARG A 140 2.96 -14.23 1.26
C ARG A 140 3.21 -14.24 -0.24
N THR A 141 2.25 -14.70 -1.05
CA THR A 141 2.41 -14.74 -2.51
C THR A 141 2.58 -13.34 -3.08
N MET A 142 1.78 -12.36 -2.65
CA MET A 142 1.87 -10.98 -3.14
C MET A 142 3.25 -10.36 -2.87
N LEU A 143 3.76 -10.49 -1.65
CA LEU A 143 5.01 -9.83 -1.24
C LEU A 143 6.25 -10.62 -1.70
N CYS A 144 6.26 -11.93 -1.50
CA CYS A 144 7.41 -12.76 -1.81
C CYS A 144 7.60 -13.01 -3.31
N SER A 145 6.57 -12.84 -4.15
CA SER A 145 6.72 -12.93 -5.61
C SER A 145 7.32 -11.68 -6.24
N THR A 146 7.51 -10.61 -5.46
CA THR A 146 8.15 -9.38 -5.95
C THR A 146 9.65 -9.63 -6.14
N PRO A 147 10.21 -9.40 -7.35
CA PRO A 147 11.65 -9.55 -7.57
C PRO A 147 12.41 -8.60 -6.62
N GLN A 148 13.47 -9.12 -5.98
CA GLN A 148 14.26 -8.42 -4.95
C GLN A 148 13.53 -8.14 -3.62
N PHE A 149 12.50 -8.90 -3.26
CA PHE A 149 11.89 -8.82 -1.93
C PHE A 149 12.92 -9.14 -0.82
N LYS A 150 13.26 -8.12 -0.01
CA LYS A 150 14.22 -8.26 1.10
C LYS A 150 13.53 -8.53 2.43
N GLY A 151 12.30 -8.06 2.61
CA GLY A 151 11.54 -8.12 3.86
C GLY A 151 10.60 -6.92 3.99
N VAL A 152 10.01 -6.75 5.17
CA VAL A 152 9.05 -5.68 5.48
C VAL A 152 9.55 -4.83 6.66
N ASP A 153 9.23 -3.54 6.70
CA ASP A 153 9.62 -2.69 7.84
C ASP A 153 8.89 -3.09 9.13
N ILE A 154 7.56 -3.12 9.07
CA ILE A 154 6.72 -3.39 10.23
C ILE A 154 5.63 -4.41 9.85
N LEU A 155 5.45 -5.43 10.67
CA LEU A 155 4.31 -6.33 10.64
C LEU A 155 3.45 -6.09 11.90
N LEU A 156 2.16 -5.90 11.71
CA LEU A 156 1.18 -5.76 12.78
C LEU A 156 0.26 -6.98 12.76
N THR A 157 0.14 -7.67 13.89
CA THR A 157 -0.83 -8.75 14.03
C THR A 157 -1.57 -8.66 15.35
N SER A 158 -2.86 -8.95 15.38
CA SER A 158 -3.59 -8.90 16.64
C SER A 158 -3.10 -9.99 17.61
N PRO A 159 -3.17 -11.31 17.29
CA PRO A 159 -2.64 -12.34 18.16
C PRO A 159 -1.11 -12.53 17.99
N TRP A 160 -0.50 -13.19 18.97
CA TRP A 160 0.92 -13.53 18.93
C TRP A 160 1.19 -14.66 17.92
N PRO A 161 2.38 -14.71 17.33
CA PRO A 161 2.85 -15.90 16.63
C PRO A 161 3.14 -17.04 17.60
N LYS A 162 2.71 -18.25 17.24
CA LYS A 162 3.06 -19.47 17.97
C LYS A 162 4.57 -19.71 17.92
N TYR A 163 5.15 -20.21 19.01
CA TYR A 163 6.58 -20.51 19.18
C TYR A 163 7.52 -19.32 19.24
N VAL A 164 7.00 -18.10 19.37
CA VAL A 164 7.82 -16.89 19.38
C VAL A 164 8.89 -16.90 20.48
N GLY A 165 8.66 -17.56 21.61
CA GLY A 165 9.63 -17.69 22.70
C GLY A 165 10.81 -18.64 22.42
N ASN A 166 10.76 -19.46 21.36
CA ASN A 166 11.83 -20.42 21.06
C ASN A 166 13.17 -19.71 20.85
N PHE A 167 14.25 -20.24 21.44
CA PHE A 167 15.61 -19.67 21.41
C PHE A 167 15.75 -18.25 22.00
N GLY A 168 14.68 -17.68 22.55
CA GLY A 168 14.64 -16.33 23.11
C GLY A 168 14.72 -16.32 24.63
N ASN A 169 14.52 -15.13 25.19
CA ASN A 169 14.29 -14.91 26.62
C ASN A 169 12.89 -15.38 27.04
N SER A 170 12.73 -15.73 28.32
CA SER A 170 11.46 -16.19 28.87
C SER A 170 10.32 -15.18 28.66
N SER A 171 9.18 -15.65 28.16
CA SER A 171 7.96 -14.86 27.92
C SER A 171 7.14 -14.55 29.19
N GLY A 172 7.69 -14.88 30.36
CA GLY A 172 7.04 -14.67 31.66
C GLY A 172 5.79 -15.54 31.81
N ASP A 173 4.64 -14.89 32.00
CA ASP A 173 3.36 -15.52 32.32
C ASP A 173 2.68 -16.21 31.12
N VAL A 174 3.12 -15.97 29.88
CA VAL A 174 2.46 -16.47 28.66
C VAL A 174 3.23 -17.65 28.07
N ASP A 175 2.57 -18.80 27.90
CA ASP A 175 3.13 -19.96 27.23
C ASP A 175 3.04 -19.80 25.70
N THR A 176 4.12 -19.33 25.09
CA THR A 176 4.21 -19.10 23.64
C THR A 176 4.11 -20.38 22.79
N LYS A 177 4.17 -21.58 23.39
CA LYS A 177 3.97 -22.84 22.67
C LYS A 177 2.50 -23.22 22.58
N LYS A 178 1.68 -22.77 23.54
CA LYS A 178 0.23 -23.03 23.58
C LYS A 178 -0.57 -21.86 23.02
N CYS A 179 -0.17 -20.63 23.35
CA CYS A 179 -0.81 -19.41 22.88
C CYS A 179 -0.25 -18.96 21.53
N GLY A 180 -1.08 -18.27 20.75
CA GLY A 180 -0.70 -17.70 19.46
C GLY A 180 -1.03 -18.56 18.24
N SER A 181 -0.96 -17.90 17.08
CA SER A 181 -1.38 -18.45 15.80
C SER A 181 -0.24 -19.11 15.03
N SER A 182 -0.51 -20.30 14.51
CA SER A 182 0.45 -21.05 13.67
C SER A 182 0.60 -20.44 12.28
N LEU A 183 -0.50 -19.87 11.76
CA LEU A 183 -0.53 -19.17 10.48
C LEU A 183 0.34 -17.90 10.53
N ILE A 184 0.32 -17.17 11.65
CA ILE A 184 1.19 -15.99 11.82
C ILE A 184 2.66 -16.41 11.88
N SER A 185 3.02 -17.48 12.59
CA SER A 185 4.41 -17.97 12.59
C SER A 185 4.92 -18.25 11.17
N THR A 186 4.07 -18.85 10.33
CA THR A 186 4.37 -19.12 8.92
C THR A 186 4.49 -17.83 8.10
N LEU A 187 3.60 -16.86 8.35
CA LEU A 187 3.64 -15.54 7.69
C LEU A 187 4.94 -14.79 8.03
N VAL A 188 5.29 -14.72 9.30
CA VAL A 188 6.47 -13.99 9.79
C VAL A 188 7.76 -14.61 9.24
N ALA A 189 7.83 -15.94 9.18
CA ALA A 189 8.97 -16.65 8.60
C ALA A 189 9.19 -16.30 7.11
N GLY A 190 8.11 -16.10 6.35
CA GLY A 190 8.18 -15.71 4.94
C GLY A 190 8.45 -14.22 4.73
N LEU A 191 7.77 -13.34 5.47
CA LEU A 191 7.85 -11.89 5.27
C LEU A 191 9.10 -11.24 5.87
N LYS A 192 9.73 -11.88 6.87
CA LYS A 192 10.96 -11.40 7.52
C LYS A 192 10.83 -9.90 7.90
N PRO A 193 9.89 -9.51 8.76
CA PRO A 193 9.73 -8.10 9.13
C PRO A 193 10.91 -7.61 9.99
N ARG A 194 11.22 -6.31 10.02
CA ARG A 194 12.19 -5.76 10.99
C ARG A 194 11.59 -5.59 12.37
N TYR A 195 10.34 -5.17 12.43
CA TYR A 195 9.56 -5.07 13.66
C TYR A 195 8.27 -5.86 13.51
N HIS A 196 7.94 -6.66 14.51
CA HIS A 196 6.66 -7.34 14.60
C HIS A 196 6.00 -6.97 15.92
N PHE A 197 4.85 -6.30 15.85
CA PHE A 197 4.04 -5.94 17.00
C PHE A 197 2.79 -6.81 17.11
N ALA A 198 2.50 -7.26 18.33
CA ALA A 198 1.30 -8.05 18.64
C ALA A 198 0.66 -7.70 20.01
N ALA A 199 -0.59 -8.11 20.22
CA ALA A 199 -1.36 -7.84 21.44
C ALA A 199 -2.29 -9.02 21.81
N LEU A 200 -3.45 -8.76 22.43
CA LEU A 200 -4.48 -9.71 22.88
C LEU A 200 -4.16 -10.56 24.12
N GLU A 201 -2.90 -10.89 24.38
CA GLU A 201 -2.50 -11.71 25.55
C GLU A 201 -2.40 -10.92 26.88
N LYS A 202 -2.80 -9.64 26.88
CA LYS A 202 -2.78 -8.74 28.06
C LYS A 202 -1.42 -8.70 28.80
N SER A 203 -0.34 -8.97 28.08
CA SER A 203 1.01 -9.09 28.63
C SER A 203 2.03 -8.38 27.76
N TYR A 204 3.08 -7.88 28.39
CA TYR A 204 4.23 -7.30 27.68
C TYR A 204 5.30 -8.37 27.52
N TYR A 205 5.79 -8.52 26.29
CA TYR A 205 6.94 -9.37 26.01
C TYR A 205 7.80 -8.76 24.91
N GLU A 206 9.01 -8.37 25.27
CA GLU A 206 10.03 -7.94 24.32
C GLU A 206 11.02 -9.08 24.15
N ARG A 207 10.97 -9.72 22.99
CA ARG A 207 11.87 -10.82 22.67
C ARG A 207 13.23 -10.26 22.25
N LEU A 208 14.31 -10.96 22.62
CA LEU A 208 15.61 -10.74 21.97
C LEU A 208 15.47 -10.79 20.43
N PRO A 209 16.22 -9.98 19.67
CA PRO A 209 16.14 -10.00 18.21
C PRO A 209 16.50 -11.39 17.65
N TYR A 210 15.92 -11.80 16.53
CA TYR A 210 16.33 -13.03 15.83
C TYR A 210 16.76 -12.77 14.39
N ARG A 211 17.69 -13.60 13.91
CA ARG A 211 18.23 -13.53 12.55
C ARG A 211 17.28 -14.17 11.53
N ASN A 212 17.22 -13.60 10.32
CA ASN A 212 16.38 -14.10 9.22
C ASN A 212 17.13 -14.94 8.17
N HIS A 213 18.41 -15.27 8.42
CA HIS A 213 19.26 -16.06 7.52
C HIS A 213 19.96 -17.21 8.27
N ILE A 214 20.46 -18.21 7.54
CA ILE A 214 21.39 -19.22 8.08
C ILE A 214 22.82 -18.68 8.05
N VAL A 215 23.46 -18.64 9.22
CA VAL A 215 24.87 -18.25 9.35
C VAL A 215 25.74 -19.21 8.52
N LEU A 216 26.63 -18.66 7.67
CA LEU A 216 27.53 -19.37 6.75
C LEU A 216 26.89 -20.09 5.55
N GLN A 217 25.56 -20.23 5.47
CA GLN A 217 24.90 -20.86 4.30
C GLN A 217 24.14 -19.86 3.44
N GLU A 218 23.59 -18.81 4.03
CA GLU A 218 22.82 -17.79 3.32
C GLU A 218 23.47 -16.42 3.45
N ASN A 219 23.17 -15.55 2.49
CA ASN A 219 23.57 -14.14 2.57
C ASN A 219 22.97 -13.49 3.82
N ALA A 220 23.78 -12.66 4.48
CA ALA A 220 23.36 -11.93 5.67
C ALA A 220 22.10 -11.08 5.37
N GLN A 221 21.10 -11.21 6.24
CA GLN A 221 19.83 -10.49 6.19
C GLN A 221 19.58 -9.78 7.51
N HIS A 222 18.72 -8.78 7.51
CA HIS A 222 18.34 -8.05 8.72
C HIS A 222 17.73 -8.95 9.80
N ALA A 223 17.81 -8.50 11.05
CA ALA A 223 17.17 -9.14 12.19
C ALA A 223 15.74 -8.63 12.40
N THR A 224 14.90 -9.48 12.98
CA THR A 224 13.53 -9.15 13.40
C THR A 224 13.48 -8.89 14.90
N ARG A 225 12.76 -7.84 15.32
CA ARG A 225 12.44 -7.53 16.72
C ARG A 225 10.95 -7.78 16.96
N PHE A 226 10.62 -8.66 17.88
CA PHE A 226 9.24 -8.95 18.27
C PHE A 226 8.91 -8.27 19.60
N ILE A 227 7.81 -7.50 19.61
CA ILE A 227 7.32 -6.78 20.79
C ILE A 227 5.82 -7.02 20.92
N ALA A 228 5.43 -7.67 22.01
CA ALA A 228 4.05 -7.77 22.42
C ALA A 228 3.72 -6.73 23.49
N LEU A 229 2.55 -6.11 23.37
CA LEU A 229 2.11 -5.01 24.22
C LEU A 229 0.90 -5.41 25.06
N ALA A 230 0.89 -4.95 26.31
CA ALA A 230 -0.21 -5.16 27.24
C ALA A 230 -1.38 -4.20 26.98
N ASN A 231 -2.46 -4.36 27.74
CA ASN A 231 -3.63 -3.48 27.68
C ASN A 231 -3.41 -2.14 28.39
N VAL A 232 -4.08 -1.10 27.89
CA VAL A 232 -4.07 0.27 28.41
C VAL A 232 -4.72 0.30 29.80
N GLY A 233 -4.10 1.06 30.71
CA GLY A 233 -4.63 1.24 32.06
C GLY A 233 -4.66 -0.05 32.88
N ASN A 234 -3.67 -0.92 32.71
CA ASN A 234 -3.54 -2.12 33.54
C ASN A 234 -3.19 -1.75 35.01
N SER A 235 -4.03 -2.19 35.95
CA SER A 235 -3.88 -1.89 37.38
C SER A 235 -2.98 -2.88 38.12
N GLU A 236 -2.91 -4.12 37.65
CA GLU A 236 -2.33 -5.24 38.42
C GLU A 236 -0.80 -5.29 38.41
N LYS A 237 -0.15 -4.97 37.29
CA LYS A 237 1.31 -5.16 37.14
C LYS A 237 2.05 -3.99 36.44
N LYS A 238 1.38 -2.86 36.15
CA LYS A 238 1.95 -1.71 35.38
C LYS A 238 2.75 -2.15 34.14
N LYS A 239 2.24 -3.15 33.40
CA LYS A 239 2.90 -3.68 32.21
C LYS A 239 2.95 -2.62 31.12
N LYS A 240 4.03 -2.61 30.33
CA LYS A 240 4.19 -1.65 29.23
C LYS A 240 3.15 -1.95 28.14
N TYR A 241 2.32 -0.95 27.84
CA TYR A 241 1.30 -0.99 26.78
C TYR A 241 1.64 -0.05 25.61
N LEU A 242 2.64 0.83 25.78
CA LEU A 242 3.15 1.74 24.76
C LEU A 242 4.64 1.50 24.54
N TYR A 243 5.04 1.46 23.27
CA TYR A 243 6.43 1.34 22.85
C TYR A 243 6.80 2.45 21.86
N ALA A 244 7.85 3.20 22.18
CA ALA A 244 8.35 4.28 21.36
C ALA A 244 9.64 3.84 20.68
N PHE A 245 9.70 3.97 19.36
CA PHE A 245 10.89 3.62 18.59
C PHE A 245 11.10 4.54 17.40
N SER A 246 12.29 4.46 16.82
CA SER A 246 12.63 5.19 15.60
C SER A 246 13.06 4.23 14.51
N ILE A 247 12.54 4.44 13.30
CA ILE A 247 12.76 3.54 12.18
C ILE A 247 13.08 4.34 10.91
N VAL A 248 14.08 3.87 10.17
CA VAL A 248 14.35 4.28 8.80
C VAL A 248 13.84 3.18 7.89
N PRO A 249 12.98 3.47 6.90
CA PRO A 249 12.45 2.47 5.98
C PRO A 249 13.56 1.68 5.26
N MET A 250 13.36 0.38 5.07
CA MET A 250 14.33 -0.55 4.47
C MET A 250 14.76 -0.11 3.07
N LYS A 251 13.84 0.47 2.28
CA LYS A 251 14.12 0.99 0.95
C LYS A 251 15.12 2.15 0.94
N LEU A 252 15.30 2.81 2.08
CA LEU A 252 16.13 4.01 2.26
C LEU A 252 17.40 3.72 3.08
N MET A 253 17.58 2.50 3.59
CA MET A 253 18.75 2.10 4.36
C MET A 253 19.87 1.53 3.46
N ASP A 254 21.11 1.77 3.87
CA ASP A 254 22.27 1.10 3.27
C ASP A 254 22.24 -0.41 3.59
N VAL A 255 22.64 -1.24 2.63
CA VAL A 255 22.61 -2.69 2.76
C VAL A 255 23.51 -3.16 3.91
N ALA A 256 24.68 -2.56 4.11
CA ALA A 256 25.61 -2.92 5.17
C ALA A 256 25.04 -2.59 6.57
N GLU A 257 24.31 -1.48 6.70
CA GLU A 257 23.62 -1.15 7.94
C GLU A 257 22.42 -2.05 8.20
N LEU A 258 21.67 -2.41 7.16
CA LEU A 258 20.49 -3.25 7.25
C LEU A 258 20.82 -4.68 7.73
N VAL A 259 21.94 -5.24 7.27
CA VAL A 259 22.36 -6.61 7.64
C VAL A 259 23.11 -6.69 8.97
N LYS A 260 23.39 -5.55 9.61
CA LYS A 260 24.09 -5.49 10.90
C LYS A 260 23.27 -6.22 11.98
N GLN A 261 23.88 -7.22 12.59
CA GLN A 261 23.25 -7.99 13.64
C GLN A 261 23.46 -7.33 15.02
N PRO A 262 22.42 -7.27 15.88
CA PRO A 262 22.58 -6.97 17.29
C PRO A 262 23.46 -8.02 18.01
N PRO A 263 24.16 -7.64 19.09
CA PRO A 263 25.06 -8.56 19.82
C PRO A 263 24.30 -9.72 20.49
N ASP A 264 23.04 -9.52 20.81
CA ASP A 264 22.11 -10.41 21.50
C ASP A 264 21.18 -11.18 20.55
N VAL A 265 21.54 -11.29 19.27
CA VAL A 265 20.71 -11.93 18.25
C VAL A 265 20.62 -13.45 18.44
N THR A 266 19.41 -13.98 18.44
CA THR A 266 19.13 -15.42 18.54
C THR A 266 18.89 -16.03 17.16
N GLU A 267 18.74 -17.36 17.11
CA GLU A 267 18.19 -18.06 15.94
C GLU A 267 16.71 -17.74 15.72
N ASN A 268 16.23 -17.99 14.50
CA ASN A 268 14.84 -17.77 14.12
C ASN A 268 13.91 -18.74 14.90
N PRO A 269 12.93 -18.25 15.67
CA PRO A 269 12.04 -19.10 16.48
C PRO A 269 11.15 -20.04 15.65
N TYR A 270 10.92 -19.72 14.37
CA TYR A 270 10.04 -20.48 13.49
C TYR A 270 10.78 -21.45 12.57
N ARG A 271 12.11 -21.50 12.66
CA ARG A 271 12.90 -22.48 11.90
C ARG A 271 12.67 -23.86 12.51
N ARG A 272 12.19 -24.80 11.69
CA ARG A 272 12.14 -26.23 12.05
C ARG A 272 13.59 -26.72 12.16
N SER A 273 13.96 -27.32 13.28
CA SER A 273 15.24 -28.00 13.44
C SER A 273 15.33 -29.11 12.39
N GLY A 274 16.30 -28.97 11.48
CA GLY A 274 16.64 -29.83 10.34
C GLY A 274 15.80 -31.07 10.08
N GLN A 275 14.90 -30.99 9.09
CA GLN A 275 14.49 -32.11 8.22
C GLN A 275 13.57 -31.64 7.06
N GLU A 276 13.87 -30.53 6.38
CA GLU A 276 13.19 -30.18 5.12
C GLU A 276 14.18 -29.53 4.15
N ALA A 277 15.16 -30.31 3.71
CA ALA A 277 15.83 -30.15 2.42
C ALA A 277 15.75 -31.54 1.78
N SER A 278 14.91 -31.67 0.74
CA SER A 278 14.28 -32.92 0.24
C SER A 278 13.07 -33.33 1.12
N VAL A 279 11.85 -33.61 0.65
CA VAL A 279 11.33 -34.07 -0.65
C VAL A 279 9.87 -33.59 -0.78
N GLY A 280 9.41 -33.27 -1.99
CA GLY A 280 7.98 -33.28 -2.27
C GLY A 280 7.43 -34.70 -2.17
N LYS A 281 6.70 -35.03 -1.10
CA LYS A 281 5.62 -36.03 -0.95
C LYS A 281 5.58 -36.59 0.48
N GLN A 282 4.41 -36.42 1.11
CA GLN A 282 3.69 -37.26 2.09
C GLN A 282 4.44 -38.01 3.24
N ILE A 283 3.89 -37.81 4.45
CA ILE A 283 4.15 -38.35 5.81
C ILE A 283 3.51 -39.78 5.96
N PRO A 284 3.68 -40.62 7.03
CA PRO A 284 4.70 -40.85 8.11
C PRO A 284 5.17 -42.33 8.29
N ALA A 285 6.21 -42.59 9.11
CA ALA A 285 6.25 -43.68 10.13
C ALA A 285 7.51 -43.57 11.04
N LEU A 286 7.49 -44.31 12.15
CA LEU A 286 8.09 -44.08 13.48
C LEU A 286 9.50 -44.68 13.72
N GLU A 287 10.12 -44.18 14.81
CA GLU A 287 11.07 -44.83 15.76
C GLU A 287 12.50 -45.21 15.31
N GLU A 288 13.54 -44.59 15.90
CA GLU A 288 14.36 -45.14 17.02
C GLU A 288 15.61 -44.27 17.34
N GLU A 289 16.11 -44.42 18.56
CA GLU A 289 17.13 -43.62 19.25
C GLU A 289 18.60 -43.87 18.84
N SER A 290 19.50 -43.02 19.39
CA SER A 290 20.86 -43.37 19.89
C SER A 290 22.07 -42.63 19.26
N ALA A 291 22.49 -41.58 19.99
CA ALA A 291 23.81 -41.36 20.59
C ALA A 291 25.11 -41.07 19.78
N CYS A 292 25.87 -40.13 20.38
CA CYS A 292 27.33 -39.94 20.39
C CYS A 292 28.01 -39.33 19.13
N GLN A 293 28.46 -38.07 19.21
CA GLN A 293 29.85 -37.63 19.54
C GLN A 293 30.89 -38.08 18.51
N PHE A 294 31.59 -37.14 17.85
CA PHE A 294 33.06 -37.17 17.75
C PHE A 294 33.65 -35.79 17.42
N PHE A 295 34.62 -35.44 18.24
CA PHE A 295 35.64 -34.40 18.15
C PHE A 295 36.67 -34.83 17.09
N PHE A 296 37.20 -33.93 16.26
CA PHE A 296 38.58 -34.02 15.76
C PHE A 296 39.09 -32.61 15.40
N ASP A 297 39.95 -32.12 16.27
CA ASP A 297 40.91 -31.06 16.02
C ASP A 297 42.17 -31.71 15.42
N LEU A 298 42.76 -31.13 14.38
CA LEU A 298 44.16 -31.32 13.99
C LEU A 298 44.60 -30.20 13.04
N ASN A 299 45.49 -29.36 13.58
CA ASN A 299 46.38 -28.39 12.93
C ASN A 299 46.96 -28.86 11.58
N GLU A 300 47.21 -27.92 10.64
CA GLU A 300 48.57 -27.40 10.39
C GLU A 300 48.63 -26.19 9.41
N LYS A 301 49.28 -25.13 9.93
CA LYS A 301 50.18 -24.13 9.32
C LYS A 301 50.23 -23.94 7.79
N GLN A 302 50.02 -22.68 7.38
CA GLN A 302 50.91 -21.78 6.61
C GLN A 302 50.03 -20.58 6.15
N GLY A 303 50.21 -19.32 6.54
CA GLY A 303 51.44 -18.53 6.56
C GLY A 303 51.48 -17.64 5.32
N ARG A 304 51.00 -16.38 5.41
CA ARG A 304 51.71 -15.16 4.94
C ARG A 304 50.88 -13.87 5.11
N LYS A 305 51.66 -12.81 5.28
CA LYS A 305 51.36 -11.53 5.91
C LYS A 305 50.76 -10.51 4.92
N ARG A 306 49.97 -9.59 5.48
CA ARG A 306 49.68 -8.25 4.95
C ARG A 306 50.98 -7.47 4.67
N PRO A 307 50.87 -6.40 3.87
CA PRO A 307 51.38 -5.13 4.36
C PRO A 307 50.33 -4.01 4.29
N SER A 308 50.31 -3.22 5.36
CA SER A 308 49.69 -1.90 5.39
C SER A 308 50.75 -0.87 5.02
N THR A 309 50.42 0.13 4.23
CA THR A 309 51.10 1.43 4.20
C THR A 309 50.06 2.51 3.89
N GLY A 310 49.90 3.46 4.79
CA GLY A 310 49.06 4.66 4.58
C GLY A 310 49.81 5.80 3.91
N ARG A 311 49.06 6.79 3.41
CA ARG A 311 49.25 8.24 3.67
C ARG A 311 48.26 9.10 2.85
N ASP A 312 47.73 10.08 3.57
CA ASP A 312 47.27 11.43 3.20
C ASP A 312 47.17 11.87 1.73
N SER A 313 46.04 12.48 1.35
CA SER A 313 45.99 13.92 0.96
C SER A 313 44.59 14.34 0.48
N LYS A 314 44.21 15.57 0.86
CA LYS A 314 42.97 16.30 0.55
C LYS A 314 43.05 16.94 -0.83
N SER A 315 41.94 16.96 -1.58
CA SER A 315 41.34 18.19 -2.17
C SER A 315 40.03 17.92 -2.92
N PRO A 316 39.12 18.92 -3.04
CA PRO A 316 37.69 18.72 -3.30
C PRO A 316 37.26 19.08 -4.73
N HIS A 317 36.36 18.30 -5.34
CA HIS A 317 35.71 18.66 -6.61
C HIS A 317 34.37 19.41 -6.39
N PRO A 318 33.98 20.33 -7.30
CA PRO A 318 32.86 21.25 -7.11
C PRO A 318 31.50 20.58 -7.33
N LYS A 319 30.52 20.96 -6.50
CA LYS A 319 29.14 20.45 -6.53
C LYS A 319 28.35 21.07 -7.69
N GLN A 320 27.80 20.22 -8.55
CA GLN A 320 26.76 20.62 -9.51
C GLN A 320 25.43 20.95 -8.80
N PRO A 321 24.54 21.78 -9.39
CA PRO A 321 23.30 22.21 -8.78
C PRO A 321 22.31 21.04 -8.61
N ARG A 322 21.67 20.96 -7.44
CA ARG A 322 20.68 19.92 -7.11
C ARG A 322 19.35 20.19 -7.81
N LYS A 323 18.82 19.17 -8.49
CA LYS A 323 17.45 19.12 -9.01
C LYS A 323 16.40 19.14 -7.86
N PRO A 324 15.16 19.59 -8.12
CA PRO A 324 14.09 19.68 -7.11
C PRO A 324 13.78 18.33 -6.44
N PRO A 325 13.27 18.35 -5.19
CA PRO A 325 13.02 17.15 -4.40
C PRO A 325 11.83 16.36 -4.95
N GLN A 326 12.04 15.08 -5.25
CA GLN A 326 10.96 14.19 -5.70
C GLN A 326 10.30 13.46 -4.51
N PRO A 327 8.95 13.38 -4.47
CA PRO A 327 8.19 12.58 -3.49
C PRO A 327 8.16 11.07 -3.80
N PRO A 328 7.52 10.23 -2.95
CA PRO A 328 7.98 8.89 -2.58
C PRO A 328 7.44 7.78 -3.49
N GLY A 329 8.33 6.86 -3.87
CA GLY A 329 8.01 5.64 -4.63
C GLY A 329 7.86 5.88 -6.13
N PRO A 330 8.16 4.87 -6.97
CA PRO A 330 8.09 5.03 -8.41
C PRO A 330 6.63 5.09 -8.86
N CYS A 331 6.08 6.30 -8.96
CA CYS A 331 4.81 6.53 -9.62
C CYS A 331 4.96 6.16 -11.10
N TRP A 332 4.14 5.24 -11.60
CA TRP A 332 4.18 4.77 -13.00
C TRP A 332 3.84 5.87 -14.01
N PHE A 333 3.16 6.92 -13.56
CA PHE A 333 2.75 8.08 -14.35
C PHE A 333 3.62 9.32 -14.11
N CYS A 334 4.75 9.16 -13.45
CA CYS A 334 5.58 10.30 -13.11
C CYS A 334 6.82 10.27 -13.99
N LEU A 335 6.99 11.29 -14.83
CA LEU A 335 8.17 11.44 -15.71
C LEU A 335 9.51 11.38 -14.93
N ALA A 336 9.42 11.78 -13.67
CA ALA A 336 10.41 11.73 -12.61
C ALA A 336 10.85 10.30 -12.18
N SER A 337 9.95 9.33 -12.29
CA SER A 337 10.13 7.95 -11.85
C SER A 337 10.96 7.14 -12.83
N PRO A 338 11.82 6.22 -12.37
CA PRO A 338 12.54 5.28 -13.24
C PRO A 338 11.64 4.20 -13.86
N GLU A 339 10.43 3.99 -13.34
CA GLU A 339 9.47 2.97 -13.82
C GLU A 339 8.49 3.50 -14.88
N VAL A 340 8.57 4.79 -15.24
CA VAL A 340 7.71 5.35 -16.28
C VAL A 340 8.12 4.82 -17.66
N GLU A 341 7.14 4.36 -18.43
CA GLU A 341 7.31 3.87 -19.79
C GLU A 341 7.51 5.05 -20.76
N LYS A 342 8.73 5.62 -20.74
CA LYS A 342 9.07 6.85 -21.48
C LYS A 342 8.80 6.76 -22.98
N HIS A 343 8.80 5.56 -23.55
CA HIS A 343 8.53 5.36 -24.97
C HIS A 343 7.08 5.67 -25.36
N LEU A 344 6.13 5.63 -24.41
CA LEU A 344 4.72 5.96 -24.62
C LEU A 344 4.42 7.47 -24.56
N VAL A 345 5.37 8.28 -24.07
CA VAL A 345 5.19 9.74 -24.00
C VAL A 345 5.17 10.31 -25.41
N VAL A 346 4.12 11.09 -25.71
CA VAL A 346 3.88 11.70 -27.02
C VAL A 346 4.31 13.16 -27.00
N ASN A 347 3.82 13.92 -26.03
CA ASN A 347 4.03 15.36 -25.91
C ASN A 347 4.17 15.75 -24.43
N VAL A 348 4.95 16.80 -24.13
CA VAL A 348 5.18 17.30 -22.77
C VAL A 348 5.02 18.82 -22.78
N GLY A 349 4.03 19.32 -22.03
CA GLY A 349 3.78 20.74 -21.82
C GLY A 349 4.44 21.26 -20.54
N THR A 350 3.93 22.39 -20.05
CA THR A 350 4.45 23.10 -18.88
C THR A 350 4.12 22.40 -17.56
N HIS A 351 2.90 21.89 -17.43
CA HIS A 351 2.37 21.26 -16.22
C HIS A 351 1.70 19.92 -16.50
N CYS A 352 1.42 19.58 -17.75
CA CYS A 352 0.84 18.31 -18.17
C CYS A 352 1.66 17.65 -19.27
N TYR A 353 1.46 16.36 -19.47
CA TYR A 353 2.03 15.63 -20.58
C TYR A 353 1.02 14.62 -21.13
N LEU A 354 1.18 14.29 -22.40
CA LEU A 354 0.37 13.35 -23.15
C LEU A 354 1.13 12.05 -23.35
N ALA A 355 0.50 10.92 -23.05
CA ALA A 355 1.07 9.58 -23.27
C ALA A 355 0.04 8.61 -23.84
N LEU A 356 0.48 7.60 -24.58
CA LEU A 356 -0.40 6.50 -25.00
C LEU A 356 -0.74 5.59 -23.82
N ALA A 357 -1.98 5.09 -23.81
CA ALA A 357 -2.44 4.13 -22.81
C ALA A 357 -1.88 2.74 -23.10
N LYS A 358 -1.20 2.14 -22.10
CA LYS A 358 -0.76 0.74 -22.17
C LYS A 358 -1.98 -0.20 -22.25
N GLY A 359 -2.08 -0.96 -23.34
CA GLY A 359 -3.24 -1.80 -23.62
C GLY A 359 -4.54 -1.01 -23.79
N GLY A 360 -4.52 0.06 -24.58
CA GLY A 360 -5.71 0.87 -24.86
C GLY A 360 -6.83 0.13 -25.61
N LEU A 361 -8.05 0.67 -25.58
CA LEU A 361 -9.18 0.14 -26.36
C LEU A 361 -8.98 0.35 -27.86
N SER A 362 -8.36 1.47 -28.23
CA SER A 362 -7.97 1.83 -29.58
C SER A 362 -6.48 2.20 -29.64
N ASN A 363 -5.91 2.15 -30.84
CA ASN A 363 -4.50 2.52 -31.07
C ASN A 363 -4.20 3.99 -30.78
N ASP A 364 -5.25 4.82 -30.72
CA ASP A 364 -5.18 6.25 -30.46
C ASP A 364 -5.64 6.60 -29.03
N HIS A 365 -5.74 5.61 -28.13
CA HIS A 365 -6.12 5.82 -26.74
C HIS A 365 -4.98 6.54 -25.99
N VAL A 366 -5.23 7.78 -25.57
CA VAL A 366 -4.24 8.63 -24.89
C VAL A 366 -4.67 9.01 -23.47
N LEU A 367 -3.67 9.39 -22.68
CA LEU A 367 -3.76 9.82 -21.29
C LEU A 367 -3.25 11.26 -21.19
N ILE A 368 -4.04 12.14 -20.57
CA ILE A 368 -3.57 13.44 -20.09
C ILE A 368 -3.18 13.26 -18.62
N LEU A 369 -1.93 13.59 -18.30
CA LEU A 369 -1.32 13.36 -16.99
C LEU A 369 -0.63 14.64 -16.52
N PRO A 370 -0.90 15.15 -15.30
CA PRO A 370 -0.12 16.27 -14.76
C PRO A 370 1.32 15.84 -14.46
N ILE A 371 2.28 16.76 -14.52
CA ILE A 371 3.66 16.50 -14.12
C ILE A 371 3.75 16.40 -12.58
N GLY A 372 2.91 17.17 -11.87
CA GLY A 372 2.76 17.12 -10.42
C GLY A 372 1.89 15.95 -9.93
N HIS A 373 2.08 15.54 -8.67
CA HIS A 373 1.20 14.55 -8.02
C HIS A 373 -0.10 15.21 -7.57
N TYR A 374 -1.16 15.00 -8.33
CA TYR A 374 -2.54 15.35 -7.98
C TYR A 374 -3.39 14.09 -7.96
N GLN A 375 -4.31 13.95 -7.01
CA GLN A 375 -5.16 12.75 -6.94
C GLN A 375 -6.39 12.85 -7.84
N SER A 376 -6.92 14.06 -8.04
CA SER A 376 -8.17 14.31 -8.78
C SER A 376 -8.14 15.62 -9.56
N VAL A 377 -9.05 15.78 -10.53
CA VAL A 377 -9.25 17.07 -11.24
C VAL A 377 -9.64 18.18 -10.26
N VAL A 378 -10.33 17.83 -9.17
CA VAL A 378 -10.78 18.78 -8.12
C VAL A 378 -9.61 19.40 -7.35
N GLU A 379 -8.47 18.71 -7.27
CA GLU A 379 -7.27 19.16 -6.55
C GLU A 379 -6.31 19.99 -7.42
N LEU A 380 -6.61 20.17 -8.71
CA LEU A 380 -5.74 20.91 -9.62
C LEU A 380 -5.72 22.42 -9.32
N SER A 381 -4.53 23.02 -9.45
CA SER A 381 -4.38 24.48 -9.45
C SER A 381 -4.93 25.08 -10.75
N ALA A 382 -5.27 26.37 -10.74
CA ALA A 382 -5.87 27.05 -11.89
C ALA A 382 -5.00 26.94 -13.16
N GLU A 383 -3.69 27.03 -13.01
CA GLU A 383 -2.70 26.91 -14.08
C GLU A 383 -2.73 25.51 -14.74
N VAL A 384 -2.83 24.46 -13.92
CA VAL A 384 -2.88 23.06 -14.42
C VAL A 384 -4.22 22.79 -15.10
N VAL A 385 -5.32 23.32 -14.55
CA VAL A 385 -6.65 23.20 -15.17
C VAL A 385 -6.67 23.83 -16.56
N GLU A 386 -6.09 25.03 -16.72
CA GLU A 386 -6.03 25.70 -18.02
C GLU A 386 -5.29 24.86 -19.06
N GLU A 387 -4.17 24.25 -18.68
CA GLU A 387 -3.39 23.39 -19.58
C GLU A 387 -4.10 22.08 -19.91
N VAL A 388 -4.79 21.47 -18.94
CA VAL A 388 -5.65 20.30 -19.19
C VAL A 388 -6.73 20.65 -20.21
N GLU A 389 -7.39 21.80 -20.10
CA GLU A 389 -8.41 22.24 -21.06
C GLU A 389 -7.83 22.51 -22.45
N LYS A 390 -6.62 23.07 -22.55
CA LYS A 390 -5.88 23.21 -23.83
C LYS A 390 -5.63 21.85 -24.48
N TYR A 391 -5.18 20.86 -23.71
CA TYR A 391 -4.99 19.49 -24.21
C TYR A 391 -6.32 18.87 -24.68
N LYS A 392 -7.40 19.01 -23.91
CA LYS A 392 -8.73 18.51 -24.29
C LYS A 392 -9.21 19.13 -25.59
N ALA A 393 -9.14 20.45 -25.72
CA ALA A 393 -9.56 21.17 -26.93
C ALA A 393 -8.75 20.74 -28.17
N THR A 394 -7.44 20.58 -28.00
CA THR A 394 -6.52 20.14 -29.05
C THR A 394 -6.82 18.72 -29.51
N LEU A 395 -6.99 17.77 -28.58
CA LEU A 395 -7.34 16.39 -28.88
C LEU A 395 -8.70 16.29 -29.57
N ARG A 396 -9.70 17.07 -29.14
CA ARG A 396 -11.00 17.14 -29.83
C ARG A 396 -10.84 17.55 -31.28
N ARG A 397 -10.06 18.60 -31.56
CA ARG A 397 -9.80 19.07 -32.93
C ARG A 397 -9.08 18.01 -33.77
N PHE A 398 -8.07 17.35 -33.20
CA PHE A 398 -7.30 16.27 -33.83
C PHE A 398 -8.17 15.05 -34.17
N PHE A 399 -9.01 14.59 -33.23
CA PHE A 399 -9.87 13.44 -33.47
C PHE A 399 -11.02 13.77 -34.41
N LYS A 400 -11.56 14.99 -34.34
CA LYS A 400 -12.58 15.48 -35.27
C LYS A 400 -12.10 15.51 -36.71
N SER A 401 -10.84 15.92 -36.98
CA SER A 401 -10.27 15.87 -38.33
C SER A 401 -10.10 14.44 -38.87
N ARG A 402 -10.16 13.42 -38.00
CA ARG A 402 -10.11 11.99 -38.33
C ARG A 402 -11.48 11.32 -38.34
N GLY A 403 -12.56 12.08 -38.19
CA GLY A 403 -13.92 11.53 -38.12
C GLY A 403 -14.18 10.69 -36.87
N LYS A 404 -13.50 11.00 -35.76
CA LYS A 404 -13.67 10.35 -34.46
C LYS A 404 -14.13 11.38 -33.42
N ARG A 405 -14.95 10.97 -32.47
CA ARG A 405 -15.33 11.76 -31.28
C ARG A 405 -14.49 11.36 -30.09
N CYS A 406 -14.29 12.30 -29.17
CA CYS A 406 -13.58 12.03 -27.93
C CYS A 406 -14.56 11.69 -26.81
N VAL A 407 -14.31 10.58 -26.13
CA VAL A 407 -14.90 10.29 -24.83
C VAL A 407 -13.80 10.40 -23.79
N LEU A 408 -13.95 11.32 -22.85
CA LEU A 408 -12.98 11.52 -21.78
C LEU A 408 -13.53 11.01 -20.47
N PHE A 409 -12.70 10.29 -19.71
CA PHE A 409 -13.06 9.97 -18.34
C PHE A 409 -11.90 10.00 -17.34
N GLU A 410 -12.19 10.45 -16.12
CA GLU A 410 -11.26 10.41 -15.00
C GLU A 410 -11.28 9.02 -14.36
N ARG A 411 -10.10 8.44 -14.15
CA ARG A 411 -9.94 7.23 -13.35
C ARG A 411 -9.38 7.58 -11.98
N ASN A 412 -10.26 7.70 -10.99
CA ASN A 412 -9.91 8.05 -9.61
C ASN A 412 -10.17 6.89 -8.64
N TYR A 413 -9.40 5.81 -8.75
CA TYR A 413 -9.47 4.68 -7.83
C TYR A 413 -8.10 4.31 -7.30
N LYS A 414 -7.84 4.60 -6.01
CA LYS A 414 -6.58 4.28 -5.30
C LYS A 414 -5.30 4.70 -6.08
N SER A 415 -5.41 5.71 -6.93
CA SER A 415 -4.28 6.27 -7.69
C SER A 415 -3.77 7.51 -6.97
N HIS A 416 -2.46 7.64 -6.84
CA HIS A 416 -1.80 8.85 -6.33
C HIS A 416 -1.52 9.88 -7.43
N HIS A 417 -1.91 9.55 -8.67
CA HIS A 417 -1.68 10.38 -9.84
C HIS A 417 -2.94 10.40 -10.71
N LEU A 418 -3.43 11.60 -11.00
CA LEU A 418 -4.61 11.86 -11.82
C LEU A 418 -4.42 11.28 -13.21
N GLN A 419 -5.35 10.43 -13.64
CA GLN A 419 -5.36 9.84 -14.97
C GLN A 419 -6.65 10.23 -15.70
N LEU A 420 -6.53 11.16 -16.65
CA LEU A 420 -7.61 11.50 -17.56
C LEU A 420 -7.44 10.71 -18.86
N GLN A 421 -8.32 9.74 -19.09
CA GLN A 421 -8.33 8.85 -20.24
C GLN A 421 -9.09 9.52 -21.39
N VAL A 422 -8.57 9.43 -22.61
CA VAL A 422 -9.20 9.98 -23.81
C VAL A 422 -9.32 8.88 -24.86
N ILE A 423 -10.54 8.43 -25.10
CA ILE A 423 -10.84 7.34 -26.02
C ILE A 423 -11.53 7.89 -27.26
N PRO A 424 -10.90 7.77 -28.45
CA PRO A 424 -11.54 8.14 -29.68
C PRO A 424 -12.49 7.06 -30.17
N VAL A 425 -13.74 7.45 -30.41
CA VAL A 425 -14.82 6.60 -30.93
C VAL A 425 -15.18 7.05 -32.34
N PRO A 426 -15.13 6.18 -33.37
CA PRO A 426 -15.51 6.56 -34.72
C PRO A 426 -16.94 7.10 -34.81
N LEU A 427 -17.14 8.16 -35.61
CA LEU A 427 -18.48 8.75 -35.81
C LEU A 427 -19.49 7.76 -36.38
N ALA A 428 -19.03 6.75 -37.12
CA ALA A 428 -19.87 5.74 -37.74
C ALA A 428 -20.43 4.70 -36.77
N CYS A 429 -19.85 4.55 -35.57
CA CYS A 429 -20.22 3.47 -34.66
C CYS A 429 -21.47 3.76 -33.83
N CYS A 430 -21.69 5.01 -33.44
CA CYS A 430 -22.77 5.41 -32.53
C CYS A 430 -23.04 6.92 -32.63
N THR A 431 -23.99 7.47 -31.90
CA THR A 431 -24.17 8.90 -31.64
C THR A 431 -23.75 9.25 -30.21
N THR A 432 -23.66 10.53 -29.86
CA THR A 432 -23.36 10.91 -28.47
C THR A 432 -24.47 10.49 -27.51
N GLU A 433 -25.72 10.46 -27.99
CA GLU A 433 -26.86 9.97 -27.21
C GLU A 433 -26.79 8.45 -27.02
N ASP A 434 -26.37 7.68 -28.04
CA ASP A 434 -26.18 6.24 -27.88
C ASP A 434 -25.11 5.89 -26.84
N ILE A 435 -24.03 6.70 -26.76
CA ILE A 435 -23.02 6.56 -25.71
C ILE A 435 -23.66 6.82 -24.34
N LYS A 436 -24.46 7.88 -24.22
CA LYS A 436 -25.18 8.21 -22.98
C LYS A 436 -26.09 7.05 -22.55
N ASP A 437 -26.89 6.54 -23.47
CA ASP A 437 -27.84 5.47 -23.23
C ASP A 437 -27.10 4.19 -22.81
N ALA A 438 -25.98 3.86 -23.45
CA ALA A 438 -25.13 2.74 -23.05
C ALA A 438 -24.60 2.88 -21.61
N PHE A 439 -24.17 4.08 -21.20
CA PHE A 439 -23.75 4.33 -19.82
C PHE A 439 -24.91 4.17 -18.83
N ILE A 440 -26.11 4.66 -19.17
CA ILE A 440 -27.31 4.57 -18.33
C ILE A 440 -27.78 3.13 -18.20
N THR A 441 -27.90 2.40 -19.30
CA THR A 441 -28.31 0.99 -19.32
C THR A 441 -27.34 0.13 -18.52
N GLN A 442 -26.03 0.28 -18.77
CA GLN A 442 -25.04 -0.50 -18.02
C GLN A 442 -25.03 -0.14 -16.53
N ALA A 443 -25.25 1.13 -16.19
CA ALA A 443 -25.36 1.54 -14.80
C ALA A 443 -26.60 0.93 -14.14
N GLN A 444 -27.76 0.93 -14.80
CA GLN A 444 -28.98 0.29 -14.29
C GLN A 444 -28.80 -1.22 -14.07
N GLU A 445 -28.17 -1.91 -15.02
CA GLU A 445 -27.85 -3.35 -14.89
C GLU A 445 -26.93 -3.64 -13.71
N GLN A 446 -25.94 -2.76 -13.47
CA GLN A 446 -24.97 -2.87 -12.37
C GLN A 446 -25.48 -2.24 -11.06
N GLN A 447 -26.73 -1.76 -11.02
CA GLN A 447 -27.35 -1.06 -9.88
C GLN A 447 -26.58 0.18 -9.42
N ILE A 448 -26.01 0.92 -10.36
CA ILE A 448 -25.26 2.15 -10.15
C ILE A 448 -26.20 3.34 -10.35
N GLU A 449 -26.28 4.20 -9.35
CA GLU A 449 -26.93 5.49 -9.50
C GLU A 449 -26.05 6.41 -10.36
N LEU A 450 -26.65 7.14 -11.30
CA LEU A 450 -25.98 8.12 -12.15
C LEU A 450 -26.66 9.47 -11.93
N LEU A 451 -25.95 10.40 -11.30
CA LEU A 451 -26.39 11.81 -11.21
C LEU A 451 -25.89 12.58 -12.43
N GLU A 452 -26.67 13.54 -12.93
CA GLU A 452 -26.26 14.45 -14.03
C GLU A 452 -26.00 15.85 -13.45
N ILE A 453 -24.82 16.42 -13.72
CA ILE A 453 -24.49 17.80 -13.33
C ILE A 453 -24.83 18.77 -14.49
N PRO A 454 -25.48 19.91 -14.24
CA PRO A 454 -25.70 20.96 -15.24
C PRO A 454 -24.41 21.58 -15.81
N GLU A 455 -24.43 22.01 -17.08
CA GLU A 455 -23.27 22.55 -17.83
C GLU A 455 -22.53 23.76 -17.20
N HIS A 456 -23.13 24.45 -16.22
CA HIS A 456 -22.58 25.65 -15.58
C HIS A 456 -22.23 25.48 -14.10
N SER A 457 -22.29 24.27 -13.57
CA SER A 457 -21.92 24.01 -12.17
C SER A 457 -20.41 23.83 -12.03
N ASP A 458 -19.81 24.48 -11.03
CA ASP A 458 -18.38 24.30 -10.74
C ASP A 458 -18.16 22.89 -10.21
N ILE A 459 -17.31 22.10 -10.90
CA ILE A 459 -16.95 20.72 -10.56
C ILE A 459 -16.40 20.64 -9.13
N LYS A 460 -15.79 21.73 -8.63
CA LYS A 460 -15.30 21.82 -7.24
C LYS A 460 -16.41 21.76 -6.19
N GLN A 461 -17.63 22.17 -6.54
CA GLN A 461 -18.79 22.16 -5.66
C GLN A 461 -19.47 20.78 -5.62
N VAL A 462 -19.23 19.93 -6.61
CA VAL A 462 -19.79 18.57 -6.68
C VAL A 462 -18.80 17.54 -6.14
N LYS A 463 -18.13 17.91 -5.04
CA LYS A 463 -17.30 17.00 -4.27
C LYS A 463 -18.22 16.07 -3.45
N PRO A 464 -18.26 14.77 -3.73
CA PRO A 464 -19.01 13.87 -2.88
C PRO A 464 -18.37 13.79 -1.49
N GLU A 465 -19.15 14.01 -0.45
CA GLU A 465 -18.75 13.77 0.93
C GLU A 465 -18.44 12.27 1.13
N GLY A 466 -17.24 11.94 1.64
CA GLY A 466 -16.89 10.57 2.05
C GLY A 466 -16.12 9.72 1.04
N GLY A 467 -15.17 10.28 0.28
CA GLY A 467 -14.19 9.47 -0.48
C GLY A 467 -14.77 8.72 -1.69
N ARG A 468 -15.89 9.21 -2.23
CA ARG A 468 -16.60 8.58 -3.33
C ARG A 468 -15.91 8.88 -4.67
N MET A 469 -15.82 7.88 -5.55
CA MET A 469 -15.20 8.01 -6.87
C MET A 469 -16.11 8.83 -7.80
N LEU A 470 -15.52 9.85 -8.42
CA LEU A 470 -16.18 10.69 -9.42
C LEU A 470 -15.80 10.16 -10.79
N ILE A 471 -16.78 9.61 -11.54
CA ILE A 471 -16.58 9.34 -12.97
C ILE A 471 -16.95 10.61 -13.69
N TYR A 472 -15.93 11.41 -13.98
CA TYR A 472 -16.06 12.55 -14.86
C TYR A 472 -16.22 11.99 -16.27
N LEU A 473 -17.38 12.11 -16.93
CA LEU A 473 -17.51 11.80 -18.36
C LEU A 473 -17.69 13.12 -19.12
N GLU A 474 -16.81 13.38 -20.06
CA GLU A 474 -16.93 14.56 -20.92
C GLU A 474 -17.09 14.12 -22.38
N THR A 475 -18.18 14.58 -22.98
CA THR A 475 -18.56 14.32 -24.37
C THR A 475 -18.72 15.64 -25.13
N GLU A 476 -18.91 15.59 -26.45
CA GLU A 476 -19.05 16.80 -27.28
C GLU A 476 -20.33 17.62 -27.00
N ILE A 477 -21.30 17.09 -26.24
CA ILE A 477 -22.57 17.74 -25.86
C ILE A 477 -22.55 18.15 -24.38
N GLY A 478 -21.36 18.28 -23.80
CA GLY A 478 -21.18 18.78 -22.44
C GLY A 478 -20.53 17.79 -21.47
N VAL A 479 -20.17 18.35 -20.32
CA VAL A 479 -19.61 17.64 -19.16
C VAL A 479 -20.76 17.00 -18.40
N ARG A 480 -20.75 15.67 -18.25
CA ARG A 480 -21.71 14.95 -17.42
C ARG A 480 -20.95 14.11 -16.41
N VAL A 481 -20.94 14.57 -15.16
CA VAL A 481 -20.30 13.83 -14.08
C VAL A 481 -21.30 12.86 -13.51
N PHE A 482 -20.91 11.59 -13.45
CA PHE A 482 -21.70 10.56 -12.81
C PHE A 482 -21.20 10.30 -11.39
N HIS A 483 -22.11 10.37 -10.43
CA HIS A 483 -21.88 9.99 -9.04
C HIS A 483 -22.29 8.55 -8.77
N LEU A 484 -21.36 7.64 -8.42
CA LEU A 484 -21.72 6.28 -8.04
C LEU A 484 -22.14 6.20 -6.57
N GLU A 485 -23.41 5.84 -6.32
CA GLU A 485 -23.89 5.41 -5.00
C GLU A 485 -24.14 3.88 -4.97
N LYS A 486 -23.59 3.22 -3.95
CA LYS A 486 -23.80 1.82 -3.52
C LYS A 486 -23.50 0.66 -4.52
N LYS A 487 -22.35 -0.01 -4.34
CA LYS A 487 -22.24 -1.43 -3.89
C LYS A 487 -20.80 -1.95 -3.95
N ARG A 488 -20.58 -2.95 -3.09
CA ARG A 488 -19.37 -3.75 -2.91
C ARG A 488 -19.00 -4.47 -4.22
N THR A 489 -17.76 -4.30 -4.68
CA THR A 489 -17.16 -4.94 -5.87
C THR A 489 -17.48 -4.22 -7.18
N PHE A 490 -17.01 -2.98 -7.32
CA PHE A 490 -16.96 -2.36 -8.64
C PHE A 490 -15.54 -2.21 -9.18
N LEU A 491 -15.41 -2.64 -10.43
CA LEU A 491 -14.19 -2.85 -11.18
C LEU A 491 -13.71 -1.49 -11.70
N CYS A 492 -12.41 -1.20 -11.58
CA CYS A 492 -11.73 -0.11 -12.29
C CYS A 492 -11.99 -0.06 -13.82
N SER A 493 -12.72 -1.05 -14.35
CA SER A 493 -12.96 -1.33 -15.74
C SER A 493 -14.30 -0.81 -16.26
N PHE A 494 -15.22 -0.26 -15.46
CA PHE A 494 -16.57 0.08 -15.95
C PHE A 494 -16.64 1.01 -17.17
N CYS A 495 -15.99 2.17 -17.12
CA CYS A 495 -15.97 3.07 -18.28
C CYS A 495 -15.40 2.36 -19.51
N ARG A 496 -14.43 1.46 -19.29
CA ARG A 496 -13.81 0.65 -20.33
C ARG A 496 -14.75 -0.46 -20.83
N GLU A 497 -15.50 -1.11 -19.96
CA GLU A 497 -16.50 -2.14 -20.29
C GLU A 497 -17.65 -1.55 -21.11
N VAL A 498 -18.17 -0.38 -20.70
CA VAL A 498 -19.19 0.34 -21.46
C VAL A 498 -18.67 0.69 -22.85
N LEU A 499 -17.47 1.26 -22.96
CA LEU A 499 -16.87 1.63 -24.25
C LEU A 499 -16.50 0.41 -25.10
N ALA A 500 -16.18 -0.73 -24.49
CA ALA A 500 -15.88 -1.98 -25.19
C ALA A 500 -17.14 -2.75 -25.64
N SER A 501 -18.32 -2.38 -25.13
CA SER A 501 -19.60 -3.04 -25.44
C SER A 501 -19.93 -3.01 -26.94
N GLU A 502 -20.79 -3.94 -27.34
CA GLU A 502 -21.32 -4.03 -28.71
C GLU A 502 -21.97 -2.73 -29.19
N ALA A 503 -22.57 -1.97 -28.26
CA ALA A 503 -23.23 -0.71 -28.55
C ALA A 503 -22.29 0.44 -28.97
N ILE A 504 -20.99 0.36 -28.65
CA ILE A 504 -20.04 1.46 -28.89
C ILE A 504 -18.89 1.05 -29.82
N LEU A 505 -18.00 0.14 -29.39
CA LEU A 505 -16.83 -0.25 -30.18
C LEU A 505 -16.86 -1.72 -30.63
N ASN A 506 -17.79 -2.52 -30.10
CA ASN A 506 -17.95 -3.94 -30.41
C ASN A 506 -16.64 -4.74 -30.29
N ILE A 507 -15.99 -4.60 -29.13
CA ILE A 507 -14.72 -5.24 -28.79
C ILE A 507 -14.73 -5.76 -27.34
N PRO A 508 -15.64 -6.69 -26.99
CA PRO A 508 -15.81 -7.17 -25.62
C PRO A 508 -14.52 -7.79 -25.04
N ASP A 509 -13.69 -8.40 -25.88
CA ASP A 509 -12.40 -8.98 -25.49
C ASP A 509 -11.40 -7.95 -24.96
N LYS A 510 -11.57 -6.67 -25.31
CA LYS A 510 -10.69 -5.58 -24.86
C LYS A 510 -11.16 -4.91 -23.57
N ALA A 511 -12.24 -5.38 -22.96
CA ALA A 511 -12.73 -4.89 -21.67
C ALA A 511 -11.67 -5.06 -20.55
N ASP A 512 -10.93 -6.19 -20.54
CA ASP A 512 -9.79 -6.39 -19.64
C ASP A 512 -8.49 -5.86 -20.28
N TRP A 513 -7.93 -4.81 -19.69
CA TRP A 513 -6.68 -4.21 -20.15
C TRP A 513 -5.49 -5.18 -20.11
N ARG A 514 -5.51 -6.19 -19.25
CA ARG A 514 -4.43 -7.19 -19.13
C ARG A 514 -4.34 -8.09 -20.35
N GLN A 515 -5.44 -8.24 -21.08
CA GLN A 515 -5.52 -9.04 -22.31
C GLN A 515 -5.13 -8.23 -23.55
N CYS A 516 -4.93 -6.91 -23.38
CA CYS A 516 -4.54 -5.99 -24.44
C CYS A 516 -3.03 -5.70 -24.47
N GLN A 517 -2.19 -6.57 -23.90
CA GLN A 517 -0.74 -6.35 -23.87
C GLN A 517 -0.14 -6.47 -25.28
N MET A 518 0.69 -5.48 -25.64
CA MET A 518 1.42 -5.43 -26.90
C MET A 518 2.93 -5.54 -26.63
N SER A 519 3.71 -5.86 -27.67
CA SER A 519 5.17 -5.81 -27.56
C SER A 519 5.63 -4.36 -27.40
N LYS A 520 6.81 -4.17 -26.80
CA LYS A 520 7.37 -2.83 -26.60
C LYS A 520 7.68 -2.15 -27.95
N GLU A 521 8.10 -2.93 -28.93
CA GLU A 521 8.42 -2.49 -30.28
C GLU A 521 7.18 -1.96 -31.02
N ASP A 522 6.03 -2.62 -30.84
CA ASP A 522 4.75 -2.17 -31.39
C ASP A 522 4.26 -0.90 -30.70
N GLU A 523 4.38 -0.83 -29.37
CA GLU A 523 4.07 0.37 -28.58
C GLU A 523 4.91 1.58 -29.02
N GLU A 524 6.22 1.39 -29.23
CA GLU A 524 7.14 2.41 -29.74
C GLU A 524 6.74 2.89 -31.14
N THR A 525 6.30 1.97 -32.00
CA THR A 525 5.86 2.28 -33.35
C THR A 525 4.55 3.06 -33.33
N LEU A 526 3.58 2.66 -32.50
CA LEU A 526 2.34 3.39 -32.29
C LEU A 526 2.60 4.80 -31.75
N ALA A 527 3.44 4.94 -30.72
CA ALA A 527 3.81 6.24 -30.17
C ALA A 527 4.46 7.14 -31.23
N ARG A 528 5.32 6.58 -32.08
CA ARG A 528 5.98 7.32 -33.17
C ARG A 528 4.98 7.77 -34.24
N CYS A 529 4.04 6.91 -34.63
CA CYS A 529 2.99 7.26 -35.58
C CYS A 529 2.07 8.34 -35.00
N PHE A 530 1.62 8.18 -33.76
CA PHE A 530 0.77 9.16 -33.09
C PHE A 530 1.46 10.52 -32.94
N ARG A 531 2.76 10.56 -32.61
CA ARG A 531 3.53 11.83 -32.55
C ARG A 531 3.54 12.56 -33.88
N LYS A 532 3.84 11.88 -34.98
CA LYS A 532 3.85 12.49 -36.33
C LYS A 532 2.47 13.02 -36.71
N ASP A 533 1.45 12.27 -36.35
CA ASP A 533 0.06 12.60 -36.62
C ASP A 533 -0.43 13.80 -35.80
N PHE A 534 0.05 13.92 -34.56
CA PHE A 534 -0.32 14.97 -33.60
C PHE A 534 0.50 16.25 -33.76
N GLU A 535 1.69 16.19 -34.37
CA GLU A 535 2.61 17.31 -34.58
C GLU A 535 1.95 18.60 -35.13
N PRO A 536 1.01 18.57 -36.11
CA PRO A 536 0.37 19.78 -36.62
C PRO A 536 -0.59 20.46 -35.63
N PHE A 537 -0.96 19.77 -34.55
CA PHE A 537 -1.88 20.24 -33.54
C PHE A 537 -1.18 20.56 -32.21
N ASP A 538 0.13 20.32 -32.13
CA ASP A 538 0.92 20.47 -30.92
C ASP A 538 1.10 21.95 -30.55
N PHE A 539 0.35 22.40 -29.54
CA PHE A 539 0.42 23.79 -29.05
C PHE A 539 1.67 24.07 -28.21
N THR A 540 2.43 23.04 -27.78
CA THR A 540 3.63 23.23 -26.95
C THR A 540 4.85 23.70 -27.76
N LEU A 541 4.73 23.73 -29.09
CA LEU A 541 5.77 24.22 -30.00
C LEU A 541 5.65 25.73 -30.28
N ASP A 542 4.49 26.33 -29.97
CA ASP A 542 4.16 27.73 -30.25
C ASP A 542 4.38 28.68 -29.04
N ASP A 543 4.73 28.13 -27.86
CA ASP A 543 4.96 28.86 -26.58
C ASP A 543 6.44 29.06 -26.24
#